data_AF-A0A521KGF1-F1
#
_entry.id   AF-A0A521KGF1-F1
#
_cell.length_a   1.000
_cell.length_b   1.000
_cell.length_c   1.000
_cell.angle_alpha   90.00
_cell.angle_beta   90.00
_cell.angle_gamma   90.00
#
_symmetry.space_group_name_H-M   'P 1'
#
loop_
_entity.id
_entity.type
_entity.pdbx_description
1 polymer ?
#
loop_
_entity_poly.entity_id
_entity_poly.type
_entity_poly.pdbx_seq_one_letter_code
_entity_poly.pdbx_strand_id
1 'polypeptide(L)'
;MRYPGAATVLFTLLVPGTLIGLVPWLVATRFEPWPLELGAMRHAGWPLGVLGLAMYLRCATDFAVHGRGTPFPLAPPTEFVSRGPYRHTRNPMYWAMGSLVAAQSLLYESGGCIAWLVIVAAVWHAFVTQHEEPALARAFGASYARYRAAVPRWAWRLRPWSG
;
A
#
# COMPACT_ATOMS: atom_id res chain seq x y z
N MET A 1 16.86 -23.72 4.15
CA MET A 1 15.44 -23.33 4.29
C MET A 1 15.23 -22.76 5.69
N ARG A 2 15.08 -21.44 5.84
CA ARG A 2 14.80 -20.80 7.15
C ARG A 2 13.56 -19.92 7.01
N TYR A 3 12.63 -20.10 7.94
CA TYR A 3 11.24 -19.62 7.95
C TYR A 3 11.08 -18.12 7.64
N PRO A 4 10.59 -17.73 6.44
CA PRO A 4 10.42 -16.33 6.06
C PRO A 4 9.18 -15.66 6.68
N GLY A 5 8.23 -16.43 7.24
CA GLY A 5 6.96 -15.88 7.74
C GLY A 5 7.09 -14.92 8.92
N ALA A 6 7.93 -15.23 9.91
CA ALA A 6 8.06 -14.41 11.12
C ALA A 6 8.68 -13.02 10.82
N ALA A 7 9.68 -12.96 9.94
CA ALA A 7 10.31 -11.70 9.53
C ALA A 7 9.35 -10.82 8.73
N THR A 8 8.51 -11.42 7.88
CA THR A 8 7.49 -10.69 7.11
C THR A 8 6.36 -10.20 7.98
N VAL A 9 5.86 -11.01 8.91
CA VAL A 9 4.86 -10.57 9.90
C VAL A 9 5.43 -9.43 10.74
N LEU A 10 6.67 -9.57 11.22
CA LEU A 10 7.34 -8.52 11.99
C LEU A 10 7.51 -7.24 11.16
N PHE A 11 7.95 -7.32 9.90
CA PHE A 11 8.05 -6.17 9.01
C PHE A 11 6.69 -5.52 8.76
N THR A 12 5.65 -6.30 8.49
CA THR A 12 4.29 -5.81 8.27
C THR A 12 3.74 -5.10 9.51
N LEU A 13 3.96 -5.65 10.69
CA LEU A 13 3.52 -5.04 11.95
C LEU A 13 4.33 -3.78 12.28
N LEU A 14 5.64 -3.81 12.07
CA LEU A 14 6.51 -2.69 12.42
C LEU A 14 6.41 -1.53 11.43
N VAL A 15 6.40 -1.78 10.12
CA VAL A 15 6.50 -0.71 9.12
C VAL A 15 5.11 -0.25 8.69
N PRO A 16 4.29 -1.05 7.97
CA PRO A 16 2.88 -0.72 7.74
C PRO A 16 2.13 -0.44 9.04
N GLY A 17 2.14 -1.34 10.03
CA GLY A 17 1.36 -1.16 11.26
C GLY A 17 1.66 0.16 11.98
N THR A 18 2.92 0.61 11.99
CA THR A 18 3.27 1.93 12.52
C THR A 18 2.78 3.07 11.63
N LEU A 19 3.12 3.05 10.34
CA LEU A 19 2.85 4.16 9.41
C LEU A 19 1.36 4.35 9.13
N ILE A 20 0.59 3.28 9.08
CA ILE A 20 -0.84 3.31 8.72
C ILE A 20 -1.77 3.03 9.88
N GLY A 21 -1.27 2.65 11.06
CA GLY A 21 -2.10 2.42 12.26
C GLY A 21 -1.70 3.32 13.41
N LEU A 22 -0.51 3.11 13.96
CA LEU A 22 -0.07 3.82 15.18
C LEU A 22 0.06 5.33 14.98
N VAL A 23 0.74 5.78 13.91
CA VAL A 23 0.97 7.22 13.69
C VAL A 23 -0.33 7.97 13.42
N PRO A 24 -1.22 7.55 12.50
CA PRO A 24 -2.52 8.20 12.34
C PRO A 24 -3.33 8.23 13.62
N TRP A 25 -3.35 7.14 14.39
CA TRP A 25 -4.03 7.09 15.69
C TRP A 25 -3.46 8.10 16.69
N LEU A 26 -2.13 8.22 16.81
CA LEU A 26 -1.48 9.21 17.67
C LEU A 26 -1.77 10.63 17.21
N VAL A 27 -1.70 10.91 15.90
CA VAL A 27 -2.05 12.21 15.33
C VAL A 27 -3.48 12.56 15.71
N ALA A 28 -4.44 11.68 15.41
CA ALA A 28 -5.85 11.91 15.66
C ALA A 28 -6.23 12.08 17.14
N THR A 29 -5.53 11.39 18.07
CA THR A 29 -5.92 11.35 19.48
C THR A 29 -5.08 12.23 20.40
N ARG A 30 -3.85 12.56 20.02
CA ARG A 30 -2.88 13.27 20.89
C ARG A 30 -2.34 14.55 20.30
N PHE A 31 -2.26 14.64 18.97
CA PHE A 31 -1.57 15.73 18.29
C PHE A 31 -2.42 16.36 17.20
N GLU A 32 -3.75 16.28 17.33
CA GLU A 32 -4.64 16.67 16.24
C GLU A 32 -4.55 18.17 15.99
N PRO A 33 -4.04 18.61 14.83
CA PRO A 33 -3.85 20.02 14.55
C PRO A 33 -5.11 20.66 13.93
N TRP A 34 -5.95 19.86 13.25
CA TRP A 34 -7.05 20.34 12.43
C TRP A 34 -8.28 19.42 12.56
N PRO A 35 -9.02 19.52 13.67
CA PRO A 35 -10.25 18.75 13.82
C PRO A 35 -11.26 19.10 12.72
N LEU A 36 -11.97 18.10 12.24
CA LEU A 36 -13.02 18.22 11.24
C LEU A 36 -14.39 18.03 11.91
N GLU A 37 -15.45 18.54 11.28
CA GLU A 37 -16.83 18.30 11.69
C GLU A 37 -17.57 17.62 10.53
N LEU A 38 -17.51 16.28 10.48
CA LEU A 38 -18.08 15.48 9.39
C LEU A 38 -19.45 14.90 9.76
N GLY A 39 -19.78 14.83 11.05
CA GLY A 39 -21.06 14.32 11.53
C GLY A 39 -21.25 12.87 11.08
N ALA A 40 -22.40 12.55 10.48
CA ALA A 40 -22.68 11.20 10.02
C ALA A 40 -21.73 10.73 8.89
N MET A 41 -21.10 11.64 8.13
CA MET A 41 -20.20 11.29 7.03
C MET A 41 -18.94 10.55 7.49
N ARG A 42 -18.53 10.73 8.75
CA ARG A 42 -17.38 10.01 9.34
C ARG A 42 -17.52 8.48 9.22
N HIS A 43 -18.75 7.98 9.23
CA HIS A 43 -19.04 6.55 9.13
C HIS A 43 -18.73 5.96 7.76
N ALA A 44 -18.54 6.77 6.71
CA ALA A 44 -18.00 6.33 5.43
C ALA A 44 -16.56 5.78 5.55
N GLY A 45 -15.85 6.11 6.64
CA GLY A 45 -14.56 5.51 6.97
C GLY A 45 -14.64 4.00 7.24
N TRP A 46 -15.76 3.46 7.73
CA TRP A 46 -15.93 2.01 7.94
C TRP A 46 -15.84 1.19 6.65
N PRO A 47 -16.71 1.41 5.63
CA PRO A 47 -16.62 0.67 4.38
C PRO A 47 -15.29 0.93 3.67
N LEU A 48 -14.76 2.15 3.71
CA LEU A 48 -13.44 2.47 3.14
C LEU A 48 -12.32 1.65 3.80
N GLY A 49 -12.33 1.57 5.13
CA GLY A 49 -11.35 0.81 5.91
C GLY A 49 -11.45 -0.69 5.66
N VAL A 50 -12.66 -1.24 5.60
CA VAL A 50 -12.90 -2.67 5.29
C VAL A 50 -12.39 -3.02 3.89
N LEU A 51 -12.73 -2.21 2.88
CA LEU A 51 -12.26 -2.42 1.51
C LEU A 51 -10.75 -2.26 1.39
N GLY A 52 -10.17 -1.27 2.08
CA GLY A 52 -8.72 -1.07 2.16
C GLY A 52 -8.02 -2.26 2.78
N LEU A 53 -8.51 -2.77 3.92
CA LEU A 53 -7.94 -3.95 4.59
C LEU A 53 -8.04 -5.19 3.71
N ALA A 54 -9.20 -5.44 3.08
CA ALA A 54 -9.38 -6.57 2.17
C ALA A 54 -8.40 -6.50 0.98
N MET A 55 -8.21 -5.32 0.39
CA MET A 55 -7.25 -5.12 -0.70
C MET A 55 -5.81 -5.30 -0.23
N TYR A 56 -5.47 -4.83 0.98
CA TYR A 56 -4.14 -5.01 1.57
C TYR A 56 -3.83 -6.49 1.79
N LEU A 57 -4.73 -7.22 2.45
CA LEU A 57 -4.60 -8.66 2.69
C LEU A 57 -4.50 -9.44 1.39
N ARG A 58 -5.27 -9.05 0.37
CA ARG A 58 -5.15 -9.64 -0.97
C ARG A 58 -3.77 -9.41 -1.58
N CYS A 59 -3.24 -8.19 -1.54
CA CYS A 59 -1.91 -7.89 -2.07
C CYS A 59 -0.81 -8.62 -1.29
N ALA A 60 -0.90 -8.66 0.05
CA ALA A 60 0.02 -9.40 0.90
C ALA A 60 0.01 -10.90 0.59
N THR A 61 -1.18 -11.47 0.37
CA THR A 61 -1.34 -12.87 -0.07
C THR A 61 -0.72 -13.11 -1.44
N ASP A 62 -0.98 -12.22 -2.40
CA ASP A 62 -0.41 -12.34 -3.75
C ASP A 62 1.13 -12.31 -3.72
N PHE A 63 1.74 -11.46 -2.88
CA PHE A 63 3.19 -11.48 -2.65
C PHE A 63 3.68 -12.77 -1.97
N ALA A 64 3.03 -13.19 -0.89
CA ALA A 64 3.45 -14.37 -0.13
C ALA A 64 3.36 -15.66 -0.95
N VAL A 65 2.31 -15.80 -1.77
CA VAL A 65 2.05 -17.01 -2.56
C VAL A 65 2.77 -16.99 -3.90
N HIS A 66 2.80 -15.85 -4.61
CA HIS A 66 3.27 -15.80 -6.00
C HIS A 66 4.57 -15.03 -6.19
N GLY A 67 4.95 -14.15 -5.27
CA GLY A 67 6.23 -13.43 -5.34
C GLY A 67 7.45 -14.31 -5.01
N ARG A 68 7.23 -15.50 -4.41
CA ARG A 68 8.27 -16.42 -3.89
C ARG A 68 9.33 -15.69 -3.04
N GLY A 69 8.87 -14.66 -2.33
CA GLY A 69 9.62 -13.69 -1.54
C GLY A 69 8.61 -12.78 -0.85
N THR A 70 9.06 -11.78 -0.12
CA THR A 70 8.14 -10.86 0.58
C THR A 70 8.52 -9.42 0.28
N PRO A 71 7.67 -8.41 0.53
CA PRO A 71 8.07 -7.00 0.38
C PRO A 71 9.27 -6.61 1.26
N PHE A 72 9.76 -7.52 2.10
CA PHE A 72 10.97 -7.37 2.88
C PHE A 72 12.23 -7.31 1.98
N PRO A 73 13.05 -6.26 2.07
CA PRO A 73 14.25 -6.06 1.24
C PRO A 73 15.27 -7.21 1.28
N LEU A 74 15.30 -8.01 2.35
CA LEU A 74 16.26 -9.12 2.50
C LEU A 74 15.73 -10.46 1.92
N ALA A 75 14.54 -10.47 1.33
CA ALA A 75 13.98 -11.62 0.60
C ALA A 75 13.24 -11.15 -0.67
N PRO A 76 13.96 -10.53 -1.63
CA PRO A 76 13.34 -9.93 -2.80
C PRO A 76 12.61 -10.99 -3.64
N PRO A 77 11.44 -10.66 -4.20
CA PRO A 77 10.67 -11.60 -4.99
C PRO A 77 11.42 -11.99 -6.28
N THR A 78 11.40 -13.28 -6.61
CA THR A 78 12.02 -13.81 -7.85
C THR A 78 11.13 -13.62 -9.08
N GLU A 79 9.89 -13.17 -8.90
CA GLU A 79 8.94 -12.81 -9.95
C GLU A 79 8.16 -11.55 -9.53
N PHE A 80 8.01 -10.56 -10.41
CA PHE A 80 7.16 -9.41 -10.11
C PHE A 80 5.69 -9.83 -10.18
N VAL A 81 4.94 -9.49 -9.14
CA VAL A 81 3.52 -9.84 -9.04
C VAL A 81 2.73 -9.01 -10.05
N SER A 82 2.19 -9.66 -11.07
CA SER A 82 1.31 -9.05 -12.08
C SER A 82 -0.07 -9.71 -12.12
N ARG A 83 -0.53 -10.19 -10.96
CA ARG A 83 -1.81 -10.88 -10.77
C ARG A 83 -2.76 -10.07 -9.90
N GLY A 84 -4.05 -10.41 -9.96
CA GLY A 84 -5.07 -9.76 -9.13
C GLY A 84 -5.07 -8.24 -9.33
N PRO A 85 -5.06 -7.45 -8.24
CA PRO A 85 -5.04 -5.98 -8.30
C PRO A 85 -3.87 -5.40 -9.12
N TYR A 86 -2.73 -6.09 -9.15
CA TYR A 86 -1.54 -5.65 -9.92
C TYR A 86 -1.75 -5.66 -11.44
N ARG A 87 -2.84 -6.25 -11.94
CA ARG A 87 -3.22 -6.21 -13.37
C ARG A 87 -3.84 -4.86 -13.76
N HIS A 88 -4.25 -4.06 -12.79
CA HIS A 88 -4.97 -2.81 -13.00
C HIS A 88 -4.12 -1.59 -12.69
N THR A 89 -3.31 -1.66 -11.63
CA THR A 89 -2.36 -0.63 -11.24
C THR A 89 -1.09 -1.30 -10.75
N ARG A 90 0.07 -0.63 -10.86
CA ARG A 90 1.33 -1.22 -10.39
C ARG A 90 1.48 -1.17 -8.88
N ASN A 91 0.75 -0.27 -8.21
CA ASN A 91 0.92 0.04 -6.79
C ASN A 91 -0.38 -0.13 -5.96
N PRO A 92 -1.12 -1.25 -6.07
CA PRO A 92 -2.41 -1.42 -5.39
C PRO A 92 -2.26 -1.54 -3.86
N MET A 93 -1.13 -2.06 -3.36
CA MET A 93 -0.87 -2.13 -1.92
C MET A 93 -0.79 -0.74 -1.28
N TYR A 94 -0.16 0.22 -1.94
CA TYR A 94 -0.10 1.61 -1.47
C TYR A 94 -1.47 2.30 -1.51
N TRP A 95 -2.31 1.98 -2.49
CA TRP A 95 -3.72 2.40 -2.47
C TRP A 95 -4.45 1.84 -1.25
N ALA A 96 -4.26 0.57 -0.93
CA ALA A 96 -4.90 -0.08 0.21
C ALA A 96 -4.48 0.57 1.54
N MET A 97 -3.17 0.81 1.68
CA MET A 97 -2.58 1.52 2.82
C MET A 97 -3.10 2.95 2.94
N GLY A 98 -3.16 3.70 1.83
CA GLY A 98 -3.73 5.04 1.79
C GLY A 98 -5.20 5.09 2.18
N SER A 99 -6.01 4.12 1.71
CA SER A 99 -7.42 3.99 2.11
C SER A 99 -7.59 3.74 3.61
N LEU A 100 -6.68 2.99 4.24
CA LEU A 100 -6.72 2.74 5.69
C LEU A 100 -6.41 4.00 6.51
N VAL A 101 -5.49 4.85 6.05
CA VAL A 101 -5.22 6.15 6.69
C VAL A 101 -6.37 7.13 6.44
N ALA A 102 -6.91 7.16 5.21
CA ALA A 102 -8.07 7.99 4.88
C ALA A 102 -9.32 7.59 5.70
N ALA A 103 -9.53 6.29 5.91
CA ALA A 103 -10.59 5.78 6.78
C ALA A 103 -10.45 6.29 8.22
N GLN A 104 -9.24 6.32 8.77
CA GLN A 104 -8.97 6.88 10.10
C GLN A 104 -9.19 8.39 10.15
N SER A 105 -8.77 9.13 9.12
CA SER A 105 -9.07 10.55 9.01
C SER A 105 -10.58 10.83 9.05
N LEU A 106 -11.39 10.02 8.37
CA LEU A 106 -12.85 10.13 8.44
C LEU A 106 -13.36 9.78 9.83
N LEU A 107 -13.02 8.59 10.36
CA LEU A 107 -13.57 8.07 11.62
C LEU A 107 -13.20 8.91 12.84
N TYR A 108 -11.98 9.46 12.86
CA TYR A 108 -11.52 10.36 13.92
C TYR A 108 -11.74 11.83 13.61
N GLU A 109 -12.34 12.16 12.46
CA GLU A 109 -12.58 13.53 12.01
C GLU A 109 -11.29 14.38 12.10
N SER A 110 -10.20 13.84 11.53
CA SER A 110 -8.83 14.33 11.71
C SER A 110 -8.25 14.84 10.40
N GLY A 111 -8.04 16.16 10.30
CA GLY A 111 -7.30 16.80 9.21
C GLY A 111 -5.80 16.53 9.31
N GLY A 112 -5.27 16.31 10.53
CA GLY A 112 -3.90 15.86 10.74
C GLY A 112 -3.61 14.52 10.04
N CYS A 113 -4.54 13.57 10.08
CA CYS A 113 -4.43 12.31 9.35
C CYS A 113 -4.40 12.50 7.83
N ILE A 114 -5.07 13.52 7.29
CA ILE A 114 -4.99 13.87 5.86
C ILE A 114 -3.59 14.35 5.52
N ALA A 115 -3.03 15.26 6.31
CA ALA A 115 -1.67 15.73 6.11
C ALA A 115 -0.64 14.59 6.21
N TRP A 116 -0.82 13.69 7.17
CA TRP A 116 -0.01 12.48 7.27
C TRP A 116 -0.13 11.60 6.03
N LEU A 117 -1.35 11.37 5.52
CA LEU A 117 -1.58 10.63 4.27
C LEU A 117 -0.84 11.25 3.09
N VAL A 118 -0.87 12.58 2.95
CA VAL A 118 -0.14 13.29 1.88
C VAL A 118 1.37 13.08 2.01
N ILE A 119 1.91 13.18 3.22
CA ILE A 119 3.34 12.96 3.49
C ILE A 119 3.75 11.54 3.11
N VAL A 120 3.04 10.52 3.62
CA VAL A 120 3.40 9.13 3.32
C VAL A 120 3.19 8.78 1.86
N ALA A 121 2.17 9.35 1.19
CA ALA A 121 1.98 9.16 -0.25
C ALA A 121 3.13 9.74 -1.06
N ALA A 122 3.67 10.90 -0.68
CA ALA A 122 4.86 11.47 -1.30
C ALA A 122 6.11 10.60 -1.07
N VAL A 123 6.29 10.09 0.15
CA VAL A 123 7.39 9.16 0.48
C VAL A 123 7.28 7.86 -0.33
N TRP A 124 6.10 7.25 -0.40
CA TRP A 124 5.86 6.07 -1.23
C TRP A 124 6.10 6.35 -2.70
N HIS A 125 5.69 7.52 -3.19
CA HIS A 125 5.96 7.91 -4.57
C HIS A 125 7.46 8.01 -4.87
N ALA A 126 8.21 8.67 -3.99
CA ALA A 126 9.66 8.77 -4.11
C ALA A 126 10.32 7.39 -4.05
N PHE A 127 9.92 6.55 -3.10
CA PHE A 127 10.43 5.18 -2.97
C PHE A 127 10.16 4.33 -4.22
N VAL A 128 8.93 4.36 -4.73
CA VAL A 128 8.54 3.61 -5.93
C VAL A 128 9.37 4.05 -7.13
N THR A 129 9.49 5.36 -7.36
CA THR A 129 10.16 5.90 -8.55
C THR A 129 11.68 5.79 -8.50
N GLN A 130 12.29 5.93 -7.32
CA GLN A 130 13.75 5.99 -7.17
C GLN A 130 14.37 4.64 -6.80
N HIS A 131 13.60 3.74 -6.17
CA HIS A 131 14.11 2.45 -5.70
C HIS A 131 13.36 1.28 -6.33
N GLU A 132 12.05 1.19 -6.17
CA GLU A 132 11.27 0.00 -6.54
C GLU A 132 11.27 -0.24 -8.06
N GLU A 133 10.87 0.75 -8.86
CA GLU A 133 10.83 0.61 -10.32
C GLU A 133 12.21 0.41 -10.96
N PRO A 134 13.28 1.13 -10.56
CA PRO A 134 14.63 0.85 -11.06
C PRO A 134 15.15 -0.53 -10.65
N ALA A 135 14.87 -0.99 -9.44
CA ALA A 135 15.24 -2.34 -9.00
C ALA A 135 14.52 -3.41 -9.83
N LEU A 136 13.22 -3.27 -10.04
CA LEU A 136 12.43 -4.17 -10.89
C LEU A 136 12.90 -4.14 -12.35
N ALA A 137 13.25 -2.97 -12.87
CA ALA A 137 13.79 -2.84 -14.23
C ALA A 137 15.13 -3.56 -14.39
N ARG A 138 16.04 -3.44 -13.41
CA ARG A 138 17.33 -4.17 -13.41
C ARG A 138 17.14 -5.68 -13.27
N ALA A 139 16.20 -6.12 -12.44
CA ALA A 139 15.98 -7.53 -12.18
C ALA A 139 15.25 -8.27 -13.33
N PHE A 140 14.27 -7.61 -13.98
CA PHE A 140 13.33 -8.28 -14.89
C PHE A 140 13.36 -7.77 -16.34
N GLY A 141 14.10 -6.70 -16.63
CA GLY A 141 14.37 -6.20 -17.98
C GLY A 141 13.12 -6.04 -18.86
N ALA A 142 13.10 -6.72 -20.01
CA ALA A 142 12.05 -6.62 -21.02
C ALA A 142 10.65 -7.02 -20.52
N SER A 143 10.56 -8.01 -19.62
CA SER A 143 9.28 -8.46 -19.07
C SER A 143 8.61 -7.36 -18.23
N TYR A 144 9.39 -6.67 -17.39
CA TYR A 144 8.91 -5.53 -16.62
C TYR A 144 8.65 -4.30 -17.49
N ALA A 145 9.45 -4.09 -18.55
CA ALA A 145 9.18 -3.03 -19.52
C ALA A 145 7.81 -3.20 -20.19
N ARG A 146 7.46 -4.42 -20.62
CA ARG A 146 6.15 -4.74 -21.19
C ARG A 146 5.02 -4.49 -20.20
N TYR A 147 5.19 -4.93 -18.96
CA TYR A 147 4.23 -4.68 -17.89
C TYR A 147 4.04 -3.19 -17.60
N ARG A 148 5.13 -2.43 -17.47
CA ARG A 148 5.11 -0.98 -17.20
C ARG A 148 4.46 -0.17 -18.32
N ALA A 149 4.65 -0.58 -19.58
CA ALA A 149 4.02 0.06 -20.73
C ALA A 149 2.49 -0.13 -20.73
N ALA A 150 2.02 -1.27 -20.22
CA ALA A 150 0.61 -1.58 -20.17
C ALA A 150 -0.07 -1.05 -18.90
N VAL A 151 0.55 -1.23 -17.72
CA VAL A 151 -0.09 -0.98 -16.43
C VAL A 151 0.35 0.37 -15.87
N PRO A 152 -0.56 1.32 -15.63
CA PRO A 152 -0.22 2.63 -15.07
C PRO A 152 0.32 2.50 -13.64
N ARG A 153 1.13 3.46 -13.23
CA ARG A 153 1.77 3.47 -11.90
C ARG A 153 0.73 3.57 -10.78
N TRP A 154 -0.13 4.59 -10.87
CA TRP A 154 -1.09 4.96 -9.83
C TRP A 154 -2.53 4.92 -10.31
N ALA A 155 -2.80 5.21 -11.59
CA ALA A 155 -4.14 5.08 -12.15
C ALA A 155 -4.59 3.61 -12.17
N TRP A 156 -5.88 3.39 -12.44
CA TRP A 156 -6.48 2.05 -12.54
C TRP A 156 -6.90 1.78 -13.97
N ARG A 157 -6.47 0.65 -14.53
CA ARG A 157 -7.05 0.12 -15.77
C ARG A 157 -8.43 -0.44 -15.48
N LEU A 158 -9.39 -0.16 -16.36
CA LEU A 158 -10.71 -0.80 -16.31
C LEU A 158 -10.63 -2.29 -16.69
N ARG A 159 -9.78 -2.62 -17.67
CA ARG A 159 -9.55 -4.01 -18.12
C ARG A 159 -8.20 -4.54 -17.60
N PRO A 160 -8.20 -5.71 -16.94
CA PRO A 160 -6.98 -6.28 -16.38
C PRO A 160 -5.99 -6.64 -17.49
N TRP A 161 -4.70 -6.35 -17.29
CA TRP A 161 -3.63 -6.76 -18.20
C TRP A 161 -3.50 -8.30 -18.25
N SER A 162 -3.38 -8.91 -19.44
CA SER A 162 -3.42 -10.36 -19.62
C SER A 162 -2.07 -11.06 -19.81
N GLY A 163 -0.96 -10.31 -19.82
CA GLY A 163 0.38 -10.85 -20.08
C GLY A 163 0.93 -10.50 -21.45
#